data_AF-A0A853GX00-F1
#
_entry.id   AF-A0A853GX00-F1
#
_cell.length_a   1.000
_cell.length_b   1.000
_cell.length_c   1.000
_cell.angle_alpha   90.00
_cell.angle_beta   90.00
_cell.angle_gamma   90.00
#
_symmetry.space_group_name_H-M   'P 1'
#
loop_
_entity.id
_entity.type
_entity.pdbx_description
1 polymer ?
#
loop_
_entity_poly.entity_id
_entity_poly.type
_entity_poly.pdbx_seq_one_letter_code
_entity_poly.pdbx_strand_id
1 'polypeptide(L)' 'MLWVWGDYTEQMPFWQGIVKSQETFRQNLQAAGGKADVLFLPQANIHGNSHMMMMDKNSDQIAERIQVWMDSAGLMQ' A
#
# COMPACT_ATOMS: atom_id res chain seq x y z
N MET A 1 0.57 2.53 10.56
CA MET A 1 -0.11 1.50 9.75
C MET A 1 0.17 1.80 8.29
N LEU A 2 0.43 0.79 7.47
CA LEU A 2 0.77 0.95 6.06
C LEU A 2 -0.30 0.25 5.20
N TRP A 3 -0.86 0.97 4.22
CA TRP A 3 -1.62 0.37 3.12
C TRP A 3 -0.71 0.20 1.93
N VAL A 4 -0.73 -0.98 1.30
CA VAL A 4 0.02 -1.26 0.08
C VAL A 4 -0.96 -1.61 -1.03
N TRP A 5 -0.92 -0.86 -2.13
CA TRP A 5 -1.80 -1.02 -3.29
C TRP A 5 -1.02 -1.43 -4.53
N GLY A 6 -1.55 -2.43 -5.24
CA GLY A 6 -1.04 -2.89 -6.52
C GLY A 6 -1.36 -1.93 -7.66
N ASP A 7 -1.25 -2.42 -8.88
CA ASP A 7 -1.58 -1.66 -10.08
C ASP A 7 -3.04 -1.88 -10.49
N TYR A 8 -3.54 -1.08 -11.44
CA TYR A 8 -4.84 -1.23 -12.10
C TYR A 8 -6.09 -1.16 -11.20
N THR A 9 -5.95 -0.70 -9.94
CA THR A 9 -7.08 -0.54 -9.01
C THR A 9 -8.16 0.41 -9.54
N GLU A 10 -7.78 1.36 -10.38
CA GLU A 10 -8.67 2.32 -11.02
C GLU A 10 -9.45 1.74 -12.21
N GLN A 11 -9.09 0.55 -12.72
CA GLN A 11 -9.74 -0.03 -13.91
C GLN A 11 -10.97 -0.87 -13.57
N MET A 12 -11.10 -1.31 -12.32
CA MET A 12 -12.17 -2.21 -11.88
C MET A 12 -13.02 -1.53 -10.79
N PRO A 13 -14.35 -1.39 -10.98
CA PRO A 13 -15.22 -0.72 -10.00
C PRO A 13 -15.17 -1.33 -8.59
N PHE A 14 -14.96 -2.64 -8.51
CA PHE A 14 -14.74 -3.36 -7.24
C PHE A 14 -13.55 -2.78 -6.46
N TRP A 15 -12.40 -2.63 -7.10
CA TRP A 15 -11.19 -2.11 -6.47
C TRP A 15 -11.29 -0.62 -6.16
N GLN A 16 -11.90 0.18 -7.04
CA GLN A 16 -12.17 1.59 -6.78
C GLN A 16 -12.97 1.79 -5.48
N GLY A 17 -14.02 0.99 -5.28
CA GLY A 17 -14.85 1.04 -4.08
C GLY A 17 -14.04 0.72 -2.81
N ILE A 18 -13.24 -0.35 -2.86
CA ILE A 18 -12.38 -0.76 -1.75
C ILE A 18 -11.35 0.32 -1.41
N VAL A 19 -10.61 0.83 -2.41
CA VAL A 19 -9.60 1.88 -2.22
C VAL A 19 -10.24 3.11 -1.57
N LYS A 20 -11.42 3.55 -2.05
CA LYS A 20 -12.13 4.70 -1.49
C LYS A 20 -12.53 4.50 -0.02
N SER A 21 -13.07 3.33 0.32
CA SER A 21 -13.45 3.01 1.71
C SER A 21 -12.24 2.94 2.63
N GLN A 22 -11.15 2.33 2.18
CA GLN A 22 -9.90 2.26 2.93
C GLN A 22 -9.25 3.64 3.11
N GLU A 23 -9.29 4.49 2.08
CA GLU A 23 -8.79 5.87 2.16
C GLU A 23 -9.58 6.71 3.18
N THR A 24 -10.90 6.54 3.22
CA THR A 24 -11.75 7.20 4.23
C THR A 24 -11.36 6.77 5.64
N PHE A 25 -11.15 5.46 5.85
CA PHE A 25 -10.68 4.95 7.14
C PHE A 25 -9.30 5.50 7.50
N ARG A 26 -8.38 5.54 6.54
CA ARG A 26 -7.03 6.08 6.73
C ARG A 26 -7.05 7.55 7.14
N GLN A 27 -7.86 8.37 6.48
CA GLN A 27 -8.03 9.79 6.82
C GLN A 27 -8.60 9.97 8.23
N ASN A 28 -9.59 9.18 8.62
CA ASN A 28 -10.13 9.20 9.98
C ASN A 28 -9.09 8.80 11.02
N LEU A 29 -8.25 7.81 10.71
CA LEU A 29 -7.14 7.41 11.59
C LEU A 29 -6.11 8.55 11.75
N GLN A 30 -5.78 9.26 10.67
CA GLN A 30 -4.90 10.44 10.75
C GLN A 30 -5.53 11.57 11.56
N ALA A 31 -6.81 11.85 11.35
CA ALA A 31 -7.54 12.88 12.09
C ALA A 31 -7.60 12.59 13.61
N ALA A 32 -7.59 11.31 14.00
CA ALA A 32 -7.51 10.87 15.39
C ALA A 32 -6.06 10.90 15.96
N GLY A 33 -5.07 11.37 15.21
CA GLY A 33 -3.66 11.43 15.63
C GLY A 33 -2.87 10.14 15.36
N GLY A 34 -3.43 9.18 14.63
CA GLY A 34 -2.75 7.95 14.24
C GLY A 34 -1.79 8.13 13.06
N LYS A 35 -0.76 7.28 12.99
CA LYS A 35 0.14 7.19 11.83
C LYS A 35 -0.44 6.25 10.77
N ALA A 36 -0.70 6.77 9.58
CA ALA A 36 -1.37 6.04 8.50
C ALA A 36 -0.76 6.38 7.13
N ASP A 37 0.15 5.54 6.66
CA ASP A 37 0.92 5.72 5.43
C ASP A 37 0.34 4.88 4.29
N VAL A 38 0.62 5.30 3.05
CA VAL A 38 0.20 4.58 1.84
C VAL A 38 1.40 4.38 0.93
N LEU A 39 1.53 3.16 0.43
CA LEU A 39 2.43 2.80 -0.66
C LEU A 39 1.59 2.34 -1.84
N PHE A 40 1.35 3.25 -2.79
CA PHE A 40 0.86 2.88 -4.12
C PHE A 40 2.05 2.46 -4.98
N LEU A 41 2.15 1.17 -5.31
CA LEU A 41 3.28 0.63 -6.05
C LEU A 41 3.53 1.36 -7.39
N PRO A 42 2.50 1.73 -8.19
CA PRO A 42 2.71 2.49 -9.42
C PRO A 42 3.36 3.86 -9.19
N GLN A 43 3.08 4.53 -8.07
CA GLN A 43 3.69 5.83 -7.72
C GLN A 43 5.17 5.67 -7.32
N ALA A 44 5.57 4.47 -6.89
CA ALA A 44 6.95 4.09 -6.61
C ALA A 44 7.68 3.51 -7.85
N ASN A 45 7.13 3.68 -9.06
CA ASN A 45 7.61 3.09 -10.32
C ASN A 45 7.66 1.55 -10.32
N ILE A 46 6.77 0.90 -9.55
CA ILE A 46 6.60 -0.55 -9.52
C ILE A 46 5.23 -0.86 -10.15
N HIS A 47 5.25 -1.45 -11.34
CA HIS A 47 4.06 -1.61 -12.18
C HIS A 47 3.70 -3.08 -12.41
N GLY A 48 2.45 -3.31 -12.81
CA GLY A 48 1.97 -4.64 -13.21
C GLY A 48 1.60 -5.56 -12.05
N ASN A 49 1.59 -5.07 -10.81
CA ASN A 49 1.28 -5.89 -9.65
C ASN A 49 -0.21 -6.23 -9.54
N SER A 50 -0.48 -7.50 -9.25
CA SER A 50 -1.80 -8.02 -8.98
C SER A 50 -2.24 -7.72 -7.55
N HIS A 51 -3.45 -8.16 -7.18
CA HIS A 51 -3.88 -8.15 -5.78
C HIS A 51 -2.98 -9.05 -4.90
N MET A 52 -2.54 -10.18 -5.45
CA MET A 52 -1.71 -11.16 -4.74
C MET A 52 -0.23 -10.80 -4.86
N MET A 53 0.12 -9.54 -4.62
CA MET A 53 1.47 -8.99 -4.85
C MET A 53 2.61 -9.68 -4.09
N MET A 54 2.30 -10.37 -2.98
CA MET A 54 3.26 -11.20 -2.25
C MET A 54 3.65 -12.48 -3.02
N MET A 55 2.87 -12.87 -4.02
CA MET A 55 3.13 -14.01 -4.92
C MET A 55 3.52 -13.59 -6.34
N ASP A 56 3.53 -12.29 -6.64
CA ASP A 56 3.96 -11.79 -7.95
C ASP A 56 5.47 -12.01 -8.16
N LYS A 57 5.92 -11.99 -9.41
CA LYS A 57 7.33 -12.23 -9.77
C LYS A 57 8.32 -11.24 -9.16
N ASN A 58 7.85 -10.06 -8.75
CA ASN A 58 8.64 -9.00 -8.13
C ASN A 58 8.30 -8.82 -6.64
N SER A 59 7.76 -9.86 -5.98
CA SER A 59 7.40 -9.81 -4.56
C SER A 59 8.57 -9.41 -3.65
N ASP A 60 9.80 -9.81 -3.97
CA ASP A 60 11.02 -9.40 -3.25
C ASP A 60 11.23 -7.88 -3.30
N GLN A 61 10.99 -7.25 -4.45
CA GLN A 61 11.09 -5.79 -4.61
C GLN A 61 10.05 -5.06 -3.74
N ILE A 62 8.84 -5.63 -3.65
CA ILE A 62 7.76 -5.07 -2.82
C ILE A 62 8.11 -5.24 -1.34
N ALA A 63 8.63 -6.41 -0.96
CA ALA A 63 9.09 -6.68 0.40
C ALA A 63 10.18 -5.70 0.83
N GLU A 64 11.14 -5.39 -0.03
CA GLU A 64 12.18 -4.38 0.23
C GLU A 64 11.56 -3.00 0.51
N ARG A 65 10.57 -2.55 -0.27
CA ARG A 65 9.89 -1.26 -0.02
C ARG A 65 9.17 -1.24 1.32
N ILE A 66 8.50 -2.34 1.68
CA ILE A 66 7.84 -2.48 2.98
C ILE A 66 8.87 -2.46 4.10
N GLN A 67 10.01 -3.13 3.93
CA GLN A 67 11.09 -3.15 4.92
C GLN A 67 11.69 -1.76 5.14
N VAL A 68 11.98 -1.01 4.08
CA VAL A 68 12.45 0.39 4.19
C VAL A 68 11.45 1.24 4.96
N TRP A 69 10.15 1.05 4.74
CA TRP A 69 9.13 1.74 5.53
C TRP A 69 9.17 1.31 7.00
N MET A 70 9.27 0.01 7.29
CA MET A 70 9.36 -0.51 8.66
C MET A 70 10.57 0.06 9.41
N ASP A 71 11.74 0.13 8.76
CA ASP A 71 12.95 0.74 9.32
C ASP A 71 12.70 2.22 9.67
N SER A 72 12.13 2.98 8.74
CA SER A 72 11.79 4.40 8.96
C SER A 72 10.77 4.62 10.07
N ALA A 73 9.91 3.62 10.32
CA ALA A 73 8.92 3.62 11.37
C ALA A 73 9.47 3.12 12.73
N GLY A 74 10.72 2.66 12.78
CA GLY A 74 11.34 2.08 13.98
C GLY A 74 10.77 0.71 14.37
N LEU A 75 10.28 -0.05 13.38
CA LEU A 75 9.66 -1.37 13.58
C LEU A 75 10.63 -2.55 13.37
N MET A 76 11.82 -2.27 12.85
CA MET A 76 12.90 -3.24 12.68
C MET A 76 14.05 -2.88 13.62
N GLN A 77 14.67 -3.90 14.22
CA GLN A 77 15.84 -3.80 15.11
C GLN A 77 17.04 -4.45 14.44
#